data_AF-E6TR40-F1
#
_entry.id   AF-E6TR40-F1
#
_cell.length_a   1.000
_cell.length_b   1.000
_cell.length_c   1.000
_cell.angle_alpha   90.00
_cell.angle_beta   90.00
_cell.angle_gamma   90.00
#
_symmetry.space_group_name_H-M   'P 1'
#
loop_
_entity.id
_entity.type
_entity.pdbx_description
1 polymer ?
#
loop_
_entity_poly.entity_id
_entity_poly.type
_entity_poly.pdbx_seq_one_letter_code
_entity_poly.pdbx_strand_id
1 'polypeptide(L)'
;MTVESIYLFNGEKFLEYVDVELFKKTVCEKFDLPDKGVQNFAEFYQDIIELRPKSIINKLLFEHILYGQLKHVYVHKLKSAEAIEINKLTPNLELLIEKYKSVNISVPLQEAMSPNGYNLLDQLNIRKSNVYFIAAINYSVVDDKVDRLRLLIGKTYNDSKLRYMLAGIDIHYSKGECLVLVHNCSTVPKDEDDDDQVSTPTSFHNYIEKKIFPYLFINKYVNVNSDREAMFDFCKGLLDSMFYESREKLMETIEEDTLDFVEKAKIKLDKIGEMSSASHISDLNKNIQSLLLGIYMRNNIHGEKLRSKAKELKLLGYPTKINYKNGRANNSSTGSNSAKKPIYGSETLYSLYTDFNSSKRLEEWSMAWFTDFEGSDLDVIRTRIISKTNYFKVLFAPTRHLDERTVYHVVRELNEKRSF
;
A
#
# COMPACT_ATOMS: atom_id res chain seq x y z
N MET A 1 47.24 5.38 25.15
CA MET A 1 46.37 4.20 25.05
C MET A 1 44.95 4.69 24.78
N THR A 2 44.55 4.73 23.52
CA THR A 2 43.17 4.97 23.12
C THR A 2 42.39 3.68 23.39
N VAL A 3 41.37 3.77 24.22
CA VAL A 3 40.44 2.66 24.43
C VAL A 3 39.70 2.46 23.10
N GLU A 4 40.03 1.41 22.36
CA GLU A 4 39.20 0.95 21.24
C GLU A 4 37.84 0.58 21.83
N SER A 5 36.84 1.45 21.64
CA SER A 5 35.49 1.15 22.06
C SER A 5 34.97 0.03 21.17
N ILE A 6 34.80 -1.17 21.74
CA ILE A 6 34.17 -2.29 21.05
C ILE A 6 32.74 -1.87 20.69
N TYR A 7 32.47 -1.71 19.40
CA TYR A 7 31.12 -1.41 18.92
C TYR A 7 30.24 -2.66 19.07
N LEU A 8 29.05 -2.51 19.64
CA LEU A 8 28.08 -3.60 19.83
C LEU A 8 26.73 -3.23 19.19
N PHE A 9 26.23 -4.10 18.32
CA PHE A 9 24.90 -3.98 17.73
C PHE A 9 23.83 -4.27 18.80
N ASN A 10 23.01 -3.27 19.11
CA ASN A 10 21.93 -3.34 20.10
C ASN A 10 20.52 -3.32 19.44
N GLY A 11 20.46 -3.27 18.12
CA GLY A 11 19.23 -3.13 17.32
C GLY A 11 18.39 -4.40 17.15
N GLU A 12 18.56 -5.42 17.99
CA GLU A 12 17.96 -6.75 17.79
C GLU A 12 16.44 -6.73 17.59
N LYS A 13 15.73 -5.83 18.28
CA LYS A 13 14.27 -5.70 18.18
C LYS A 13 13.80 -5.19 16.81
N PHE A 14 14.66 -4.53 16.04
CA PHE A 14 14.36 -4.14 14.66
C PHE A 14 14.48 -5.31 13.68
N LEU A 15 15.19 -6.38 14.05
CA LEU A 15 15.40 -7.52 13.14
C LEU A 15 14.11 -8.27 12.83
N GLU A 16 13.05 -8.13 13.64
CA GLU A 16 11.69 -8.62 13.31
C GLU A 16 11.13 -7.99 12.01
N TYR A 17 11.72 -6.88 11.57
CA TYR A 17 11.34 -6.11 10.39
C TYR A 17 12.32 -6.25 9.23
N VAL A 18 13.35 -7.08 9.37
CA VAL A 18 14.43 -7.22 8.41
C VAL A 18 14.40 -8.63 7.84
N ASP A 19 14.34 -8.74 6.51
CA ASP A 19 14.74 -9.97 5.85
C ASP A 19 16.27 -10.01 5.87
N VAL A 20 16.84 -10.72 6.85
CA VAL A 20 18.28 -10.71 7.16
C VAL A 20 19.10 -11.22 6.00
N GLU A 21 18.67 -12.32 5.37
CA GLU A 21 19.41 -12.94 4.26
C GLU A 21 19.38 -12.03 3.02
N LEU A 22 18.22 -11.45 2.70
CA LEU A 22 18.13 -10.48 1.61
C LEU A 22 18.95 -9.22 1.91
N PHE A 23 18.95 -8.73 3.15
CA PHE A 23 19.73 -7.55 3.53
C PHE A 23 21.23 -7.79 3.35
N LYS A 24 21.75 -8.91 3.87
CA LYS A 24 23.15 -9.30 3.71
C LYS A 24 23.53 -9.37 2.23
N LYS A 25 22.73 -10.08 1.43
CA LYS A 25 22.93 -10.18 -0.02
C LYS A 25 22.99 -8.81 -0.70
N THR A 26 22.02 -7.94 -0.39
CA THR A 26 21.93 -6.59 -0.96
C THR A 26 23.17 -5.75 -0.61
N VAL A 27 23.66 -5.85 0.62
CA VAL A 27 24.87 -5.14 1.08
C VAL A 27 26.10 -5.69 0.37
N CYS A 28 26.27 -7.02 0.30
CA CYS A 28 27.41 -7.63 -0.38
C CYS A 28 27.45 -7.28 -1.87
N GLU A 29 26.33 -7.37 -2.57
CA GLU A 29 26.22 -7.00 -3.99
C GLU A 29 26.50 -5.51 -4.22
N LYS A 30 25.95 -4.64 -3.38
CA LYS A 30 26.10 -3.19 -3.53
C LYS A 30 27.54 -2.71 -3.32
N PHE A 31 28.33 -3.42 -2.52
CA PHE A 31 29.70 -3.02 -2.16
C PHE A 31 30.78 -3.96 -2.70
N ASP A 32 30.41 -4.94 -3.53
CA ASP A 32 31.28 -5.97 -4.10
C ASP A 32 32.11 -6.70 -3.02
N LEU A 33 31.42 -7.18 -1.99
CA LEU A 33 32.04 -7.86 -0.86
C LEU A 33 31.86 -9.37 -0.97
N PRO A 34 32.89 -10.16 -0.58
CA PRO A 34 32.77 -11.61 -0.58
C PRO A 34 31.71 -12.05 0.44
N ASP A 35 30.83 -12.95 0.02
CA ASP A 35 29.86 -13.57 0.93
C ASP A 35 30.62 -14.48 1.90
N LYS A 36 30.67 -14.06 3.17
CA LYS A 36 31.33 -14.82 4.25
C LYS A 36 30.45 -15.95 4.80
N GLY A 37 29.28 -16.21 4.24
CA GLY A 37 28.39 -17.32 4.63
C GLY A 37 27.52 -17.01 5.86
N VAL A 38 27.27 -18.03 6.69
CA VAL A 38 26.30 -18.00 7.81
C VAL A 38 26.86 -17.27 9.04
N GLN A 39 27.16 -15.98 8.90
CA GLN A 39 27.45 -15.09 10.02
C GLN A 39 26.14 -14.61 10.67
N ASN A 40 26.10 -14.42 11.99
CA ASN A 40 24.93 -13.81 12.62
C ASN A 40 24.83 -12.32 12.21
N PHE A 41 23.63 -11.71 12.33
CA PHE A 41 23.43 -10.34 11.83
C PHE A 41 24.31 -9.31 12.54
N ALA A 42 24.50 -9.44 13.86
CA ALA A 42 25.25 -8.48 14.64
C ALA A 42 26.73 -8.45 14.21
N GLU A 43 27.37 -9.61 14.08
CA GLU A 43 28.74 -9.75 13.61
C GLU A 43 28.88 -9.26 12.15
N PHE A 44 27.95 -9.63 11.27
CA PHE A 44 27.93 -9.13 9.90
C PHE A 44 27.84 -7.60 9.86
N TYR A 45 26.98 -7.02 10.71
CA TYR A 45 26.79 -5.58 10.80
C TYR A 45 28.06 -4.89 11.35
N GLN A 46 28.74 -5.48 12.32
CA GLN A 46 30.01 -4.97 12.85
C GLN A 46 31.10 -4.95 11.76
N ASP A 47 31.29 -6.09 11.07
CA ASP A 47 32.26 -6.21 9.98
C ASP A 47 32.03 -5.17 8.88
N ILE A 48 30.77 -4.95 8.48
CA ILE A 48 30.48 -4.06 7.35
C ILE A 48 30.72 -2.58 7.69
N ILE A 49 30.44 -2.16 8.92
CA ILE A 49 30.64 -0.75 9.30
C ILE A 49 32.11 -0.41 9.53
N GLU A 50 32.97 -1.40 9.73
CA GLU A 50 34.42 -1.22 9.69
C GLU A 50 34.92 -0.99 8.26
N LEU A 51 34.26 -1.59 7.26
CA LEU A 51 34.61 -1.50 5.85
C LEU A 51 33.95 -0.32 5.11
N ARG A 52 32.81 0.18 5.60
CA ARG A 52 31.98 1.19 4.94
C ARG A 52 31.42 2.19 5.95
N PRO A 53 31.18 3.45 5.55
CA PRO A 53 30.59 4.44 6.45
C PRO A 53 29.26 3.95 7.04
N LYS A 54 29.19 3.89 8.37
CA LYS A 54 28.01 3.47 9.12
C LYS A 54 26.73 4.16 8.66
N SER A 55 26.79 5.45 8.30
CA SER A 55 25.65 6.22 7.81
C SER A 55 25.00 5.60 6.57
N ILE A 56 25.79 5.01 5.66
CA ILE A 56 25.29 4.37 4.44
C ILE A 56 24.60 3.04 4.78
N ILE A 57 25.21 2.23 5.64
CA ILE A 57 24.65 0.95 6.09
C ILE A 57 23.36 1.17 6.88
N ASN A 58 23.33 2.17 7.78
CA ASN A 58 22.15 2.57 8.52
C ASN A 58 21.02 3.08 7.62
N LYS A 59 21.35 3.78 6.53
CA LYS A 59 20.36 4.19 5.52
C LYS A 59 19.75 2.96 4.82
N LEU A 60 20.57 1.99 4.42
CA LEU A 60 20.08 0.73 3.83
C LEU A 60 19.17 -0.02 4.80
N LEU A 61 19.59 -0.17 6.06
CA LEU A 61 18.79 -0.85 7.09
C LEU A 61 17.46 -0.14 7.32
N PHE A 62 17.47 1.20 7.36
CA PHE A 62 16.26 2.01 7.44
C PHE A 62 15.31 1.76 6.28
N GLU A 63 15.80 1.78 5.03
CA GLU A 63 14.98 1.58 3.84
C GLU A 63 14.40 0.15 3.78
N HIS A 64 15.20 -0.84 4.18
CA HIS A 64 14.78 -2.25 4.27
C HIS A 64 13.65 -2.45 5.28
N ILE A 65 13.72 -1.79 6.43
CA ILE A 65 12.64 -1.81 7.43
C ILE A 65 11.41 -1.06 6.89
N LEU A 66 11.61 0.17 6.41
CA LEU A 66 10.56 1.10 6.03
C LEU A 66 9.65 0.54 4.94
N TYR A 67 10.22 0.01 3.84
CA TYR A 67 9.42 -0.46 2.70
C TYR A 67 9.16 -1.96 2.72
N GLY A 68 10.01 -2.74 3.38
CA GLY A 68 9.94 -4.19 3.36
C GLY A 68 8.78 -4.81 4.13
N GLN A 69 8.61 -4.39 5.39
CA GLN A 69 7.69 -5.05 6.33
C GLN A 69 6.53 -4.16 6.82
N LEU A 70 6.55 -2.85 6.53
CA LEU A 70 5.49 -1.92 6.90
C LEU A 70 4.40 -1.87 5.82
N LYS A 71 3.59 -2.94 5.78
CA LYS A 71 2.71 -3.27 4.64
C LYS A 71 1.35 -2.55 4.63
N HIS A 72 0.93 -1.88 5.71
CA HIS A 72 -0.28 -1.04 5.72
C HIS A 72 0.12 0.39 5.38
N VAL A 73 -0.05 0.79 4.12
CA VAL A 73 0.36 2.10 3.62
C VAL A 73 -0.85 3.01 3.52
N TYR A 74 -0.90 4.04 4.37
CA TYR A 74 -1.90 5.10 4.32
C TYR A 74 -1.37 6.22 3.43
N VAL A 75 -2.15 6.60 2.41
CA VAL A 75 -1.71 7.50 1.33
C VAL A 75 -2.45 8.82 1.42
N HIS A 76 -1.72 9.88 1.72
CA HIS A 76 -2.21 11.24 1.84
C HIS A 76 -1.71 12.11 0.69
N LYS A 77 -2.62 12.90 0.12
CA LYS A 77 -2.28 14.01 -0.76
C LYS A 77 -2.20 15.29 0.05
N LEU A 78 -1.15 16.08 -0.15
CA LEU A 78 -0.97 17.38 0.49
C LEU A 78 -1.68 18.46 -0.34
N LYS A 79 -2.40 19.37 0.33
CA LYS A 79 -3.15 20.45 -0.34
C LYS A 79 -2.27 21.46 -1.08
N SER A 80 -1.06 21.68 -0.57
CA SER A 80 -0.06 22.52 -1.22
C SER A 80 1.22 21.71 -1.32
N ALA A 81 1.79 21.65 -2.53
CA ALA A 81 3.13 21.16 -2.79
C ALA A 81 4.18 22.26 -2.56
N GLU A 82 3.84 23.30 -1.78
CA GLU A 82 4.81 24.32 -1.37
C GLU A 82 5.92 23.66 -0.57
N ALA A 83 7.10 23.68 -1.16
CA ALA A 83 8.29 23.16 -0.53
C ALA A 83 8.60 23.98 0.73
N ILE A 84 8.89 23.27 1.82
CA ILE A 84 9.06 23.87 3.15
C ILE A 84 10.50 24.32 3.30
N GLU A 85 10.73 25.57 3.67
CA GLU A 85 12.07 26.04 4.03
C GLU A 85 12.62 25.25 5.22
N ILE A 86 13.87 24.80 5.11
CA ILE A 86 14.54 24.05 6.18
C ILE A 86 14.50 24.78 7.52
N ASN A 87 14.67 26.11 7.51
CA ASN A 87 14.66 26.96 8.70
C ASN A 87 13.30 26.97 9.42
N LYS A 88 12.21 26.62 8.73
CA LYS A 88 10.87 26.45 9.34
C LYS A 88 10.66 25.03 9.87
N LEU A 89 11.24 24.02 9.22
CA LEU A 89 11.10 22.63 9.63
C LEU A 89 11.95 22.30 10.88
N THR A 90 13.21 22.74 10.91
CA THR A 90 14.17 22.37 11.96
C THR A 90 13.67 22.67 13.38
N PRO A 91 13.12 23.85 13.71
CA PRO A 91 12.58 24.12 15.05
C PRO A 91 11.41 23.21 15.43
N ASN A 92 10.54 22.86 14.46
CA ASN A 92 9.43 21.94 14.72
C ASN A 92 9.90 20.50 14.92
N LEU A 93 10.95 20.07 14.20
CA LEU A 93 11.58 18.77 14.44
C LEU A 93 12.23 18.73 15.81
N GLU A 94 12.85 19.81 16.27
CA GLU A 94 13.41 19.89 17.61
C GLU A 94 12.32 19.71 18.68
N LEU A 95 11.22 20.46 18.58
CA LEU A 95 10.06 20.30 19.47
C LEU A 95 9.47 18.88 19.43
N LEU A 96 9.42 18.27 18.24
CA LEU A 96 8.98 16.89 18.08
C LEU A 96 9.94 15.92 18.78
N ILE A 97 11.25 16.03 18.54
CA ILE A 97 12.26 15.15 19.15
C ILE A 97 12.21 15.23 20.67
N GLU A 98 12.16 16.44 21.24
CA GLU A 98 12.10 16.63 22.70
C GLU A 98 10.92 15.89 23.34
N LYS A 99 9.77 15.86 22.66
CA LYS A 99 8.59 15.12 23.14
C LYS A 99 8.79 13.60 23.20
N TYR A 100 9.71 13.06 22.40
CA TYR A 100 10.02 11.62 22.33
C TYR A 100 11.34 11.25 23.03
N LYS A 101 12.06 12.23 23.60
CA LYS A 101 13.14 11.96 24.55
C LYS A 101 12.54 11.41 25.84
N SER A 102 12.60 10.09 25.97
CA SER A 102 12.12 9.37 27.15
C SER A 102 13.28 9.05 28.09
N VAL A 103 13.04 9.10 29.40
CA VAL A 103 13.97 8.55 30.42
C VAL A 103 14.33 7.08 30.21
N ASN A 104 13.54 6.36 29.39
CA ASN A 104 13.78 4.97 29.02
C ASN A 104 14.75 4.80 27.83
N ILE A 105 15.27 5.91 27.30
CA ILE A 105 16.34 5.98 26.30
C ILE A 105 17.57 6.53 27.02
N SER A 106 18.73 5.92 26.88
CA SER A 106 19.95 6.38 27.57
C SER A 106 20.35 7.79 27.13
N VAL A 107 20.86 8.60 28.06
CA VAL A 107 21.29 9.99 27.80
C VAL A 107 22.15 10.15 26.54
N PRO A 108 23.20 9.33 26.29
CA PRO A 108 24.01 9.48 25.08
C PRO A 108 23.22 9.30 23.77
N LEU A 109 22.18 8.46 23.77
CA LEU A 109 21.31 8.27 22.61
C LEU A 109 20.33 9.43 22.45
N GLN A 110 19.88 10.04 23.55
CA GLN A 110 19.06 11.24 23.49
C GLN A 110 19.86 12.43 22.93
N GLU A 111 21.13 12.57 23.31
CA GLU A 111 22.05 13.60 22.79
C GLU A 111 22.33 13.41 21.29
N ALA A 112 22.31 12.17 20.80
CA ALA A 112 22.46 11.86 19.37
C ALA A 112 21.21 12.20 18.54
N MET A 113 20.05 12.46 19.16
CA MET A 113 18.83 12.86 18.44
C MET A 113 18.91 14.33 18.03
N SER A 114 19.19 14.57 16.75
CA SER A 114 19.34 15.91 16.17
C SER A 114 18.18 16.27 15.23
N PRO A 115 17.70 17.53 15.22
CA PRO A 115 16.74 17.99 14.21
C PRO A 115 17.36 18.00 12.79
N ASN A 116 18.68 17.85 12.66
CA ASN A 116 19.37 17.67 11.38
C ASN A 116 19.31 16.23 10.83
N GLY A 117 18.62 15.34 11.54
CA GLY A 117 18.50 13.93 11.19
C GLY A 117 19.45 13.05 12.01
N TYR A 118 19.03 11.81 12.22
CA TYR A 118 19.75 10.80 12.98
C TYR A 118 19.22 9.40 12.66
N ASN A 119 19.98 8.37 13.05
CA ASN A 119 19.57 6.97 12.92
C ASN A 119 20.14 6.17 14.09
N LEU A 120 19.26 5.62 14.93
CA LEU A 120 19.60 4.85 16.12
C LEU A 120 19.22 3.37 15.99
N LEU A 121 18.95 2.88 14.77
CA LEU A 121 18.42 1.53 14.55
C LEU A 121 19.34 0.43 15.11
N ASP A 122 20.65 0.66 15.06
CA ASP A 122 21.66 -0.29 15.54
C ASP A 122 22.01 -0.11 17.03
N GLN A 123 21.52 0.95 17.68
CA GLN A 123 21.87 1.31 19.06
C GLN A 123 20.69 1.27 20.04
N LEU A 124 19.47 1.48 19.54
CA LEU A 124 18.29 1.65 20.38
C LEU A 124 17.80 0.31 20.92
N ASN A 125 17.80 0.18 22.25
CA ASN A 125 17.30 -1.00 22.96
C ASN A 125 16.47 -0.61 24.19
N ILE A 126 15.28 -0.07 23.95
CA ILE A 126 14.32 0.29 25.01
C ILE A 126 13.83 -0.99 25.71
N ARG A 127 13.87 -0.99 27.05
CA ARG A 127 13.53 -2.14 27.92
C ARG A 127 12.21 -2.01 28.67
N LYS A 128 11.56 -0.84 28.61
CA LYS A 128 10.25 -0.60 29.22
C LYS A 128 9.15 -0.74 28.15
N SER A 129 7.99 -1.28 28.54
CA SER A 129 6.79 -1.31 27.70
C SER A 129 6.12 0.07 27.64
N ASN A 130 5.24 0.25 26.65
CA ASN A 130 4.45 1.47 26.43
C ASN A 130 5.27 2.77 26.27
N VAL A 131 6.48 2.67 25.75
CA VAL A 131 7.32 3.81 25.37
C VAL A 131 7.17 4.08 23.88
N TYR A 132 6.83 5.31 23.56
CA TYR A 132 6.88 5.83 22.19
C TYR A 132 8.25 6.44 21.91
N PHE A 133 8.77 6.25 20.71
CA PHE A 133 10.09 6.75 20.32
C PHE A 133 10.18 7.05 18.82
N ILE A 134 11.13 7.90 18.43
CA ILE A 134 11.52 8.10 17.03
C ILE A 134 12.93 7.55 16.88
N ALA A 135 13.07 6.47 16.10
CA ALA A 135 14.32 5.74 15.93
C ALA A 135 15.22 6.36 14.87
N ALA A 136 14.64 7.01 13.87
CA ALA A 136 15.39 7.66 12.80
C ALA A 136 14.60 8.80 12.18
N ILE A 137 15.32 9.86 11.79
CA ILE A 137 14.84 10.98 10.98
C ILE A 137 15.87 11.21 9.89
N ASN A 138 15.44 11.29 8.64
CA ASN A 138 16.29 11.70 7.53
C ASN A 138 15.50 12.58 6.57
N TYR A 139 16.16 13.57 5.98
CA TYR A 139 15.55 14.44 4.98
C TYR A 139 16.57 14.88 3.93
N SER A 140 16.07 15.30 2.78
CA SER A 140 16.85 15.90 1.70
C SER A 140 16.40 17.33 1.45
N VAL A 141 17.38 18.19 1.13
CA VAL A 141 17.18 19.61 0.90
C VAL A 141 17.63 19.95 -0.51
N VAL A 142 16.84 20.74 -1.21
CA VAL A 142 17.13 21.31 -2.53
C VAL A 142 16.77 22.79 -2.46
N ASP A 143 17.72 23.67 -2.76
CA ASP A 143 17.55 25.14 -2.72
C ASP A 143 16.93 25.65 -1.40
N ASP A 144 17.51 25.22 -0.26
CA ASP A 144 17.04 25.52 1.11
C ASP A 144 15.62 25.05 1.44
N LYS A 145 15.02 24.22 0.58
CA LYS A 145 13.70 23.63 0.80
C LYS A 145 13.79 22.12 0.96
N VAL A 146 12.99 21.61 1.88
CA VAL A 146 12.91 20.18 2.18
C VAL A 146 12.12 19.51 1.06
N ASP A 147 12.81 18.68 0.28
CA ASP A 147 12.20 17.90 -0.80
C ASP A 147 11.51 16.65 -0.24
N ARG A 148 12.23 15.92 0.62
CA ARG A 148 11.77 14.68 1.21
C ARG A 148 12.10 14.60 2.69
N LEU A 149 11.18 14.08 3.51
CA LEU A 149 11.37 13.81 4.93
C LEU A 149 10.86 12.41 5.26
N ARG A 150 11.69 11.61 5.92
CA ARG A 150 11.34 10.27 6.38
C ARG A 150 11.62 10.08 7.86
N LEU A 151 10.69 9.45 8.56
CA LEU A 151 10.79 9.12 9.98
C LEU A 151 10.49 7.64 10.18
N LEU A 152 11.15 7.03 11.17
CA LEU A 152 10.74 5.74 11.72
C LEU A 152 10.37 5.91 13.19
N ILE A 153 9.12 5.64 13.51
CA ILE A 153 8.52 5.78 14.84
C ILE A 153 8.20 4.38 15.36
N GLY A 154 8.34 4.20 16.67
CA GLY A 154 7.97 2.96 17.32
C GLY A 154 7.21 3.17 18.62
N LYS A 155 6.45 2.14 18.99
CA LYS A 155 5.87 1.95 20.32
C LYS A 155 6.34 0.59 20.84
N THR A 156 6.86 0.54 22.06
CA THR A 156 7.17 -0.73 22.70
C THR A 156 5.92 -1.36 23.30
N TYR A 157 5.76 -2.68 23.20
CA TYR A 157 4.67 -3.41 23.84
C TYR A 157 5.12 -4.79 24.33
N ASN A 158 4.42 -5.34 25.31
CA ASN A 158 4.66 -6.69 25.82
C ASN A 158 3.74 -7.70 25.12
N ASP A 159 4.34 -8.71 24.48
CA ASP A 159 3.66 -9.86 23.89
C ASP A 159 4.56 -11.09 24.07
N SER A 160 4.48 -11.73 25.24
CA SER A 160 5.41 -12.73 25.82
C SER A 160 6.86 -12.28 26.01
N LYS A 161 7.33 -11.34 25.18
CA LYS A 161 8.58 -10.60 25.24
C LYS A 161 8.30 -9.15 24.85
N LEU A 162 9.21 -8.23 25.20
CA LEU A 162 9.11 -6.84 24.79
C LEU A 162 9.43 -6.70 23.29
N ARG A 163 8.49 -6.16 22.52
CA ARG A 163 8.59 -5.97 21.06
C ARG A 163 8.35 -4.51 20.68
N TYR A 164 8.69 -4.18 19.43
CA TYR A 164 8.39 -2.89 18.83
C TYR A 164 7.22 -3.03 17.87
N MET A 165 6.29 -2.08 17.90
CA MET A 165 5.33 -1.81 16.83
C MET A 165 5.87 -0.61 16.07
N LEU A 166 6.21 -0.79 14.79
CA LEU A 166 6.82 0.25 13.99
C LEU A 166 5.87 0.88 12.98
N ALA A 167 6.08 2.17 12.75
CA ALA A 167 5.48 2.92 11.67
C ALA A 167 6.51 3.86 11.05
N GLY A 168 6.47 3.99 9.74
CA GLY A 168 7.26 4.90 8.96
C GLY A 168 6.42 6.05 8.43
N ILE A 169 7.03 7.22 8.32
CA ILE A 169 6.47 8.35 7.59
C ILE A 169 7.42 8.64 6.43
N ASP A 170 6.89 8.84 5.23
CA ASP A 170 7.66 9.23 4.05
C ASP A 170 6.90 10.33 3.30
N ILE A 171 7.46 11.54 3.32
CA ILE A 171 6.85 12.74 2.78
C ILE A 171 7.71 13.23 1.63
N HIS A 172 7.10 13.42 0.46
CA HIS A 172 7.66 14.17 -0.66
C HIS A 172 6.88 15.49 -0.77
N TYR A 173 7.45 16.58 -0.25
CA TYR A 173 6.79 17.89 -0.28
C TYR A 173 6.64 18.40 -1.71
N SER A 174 7.69 18.27 -2.52
CA SER A 174 7.71 18.67 -3.93
C SER A 174 6.66 17.96 -4.79
N LYS A 175 6.28 16.73 -4.40
CA LYS A 175 5.27 15.92 -5.10
C LYS A 175 3.89 15.99 -4.45
N GLY A 176 3.77 16.63 -3.29
CA GLY A 176 2.54 16.68 -2.51
C GLY A 176 2.08 15.29 -2.00
N GLU A 177 3.01 14.39 -1.72
CA GLU A 177 2.71 13.00 -1.29
C GLU A 177 3.18 12.75 0.14
N CYS A 178 2.35 12.11 0.96
CA CYS A 178 2.72 11.65 2.30
C CYS A 178 2.21 10.23 2.53
N LEU A 179 3.13 9.33 2.89
CA LEU A 179 2.85 7.94 3.21
C LEU A 179 3.07 7.71 4.69
N VAL A 180 2.11 7.03 5.33
CA VAL A 180 2.31 6.44 6.66
C VAL A 180 2.29 4.92 6.47
N LEU A 181 3.43 4.28 6.65
CA LEU A 181 3.61 2.84 6.49
C LEU A 181 3.57 2.20 7.88
N VAL A 182 2.62 1.31 8.13
CA VAL A 182 2.48 0.65 9.43
C VAL A 182 2.65 -0.85 9.29
N HIS A 183 3.32 -1.47 10.26
CA HIS A 183 3.46 -2.91 10.28
C HIS A 183 2.12 -3.63 10.44
N ASN A 184 2.03 -4.81 9.85
CA ASN A 184 0.90 -5.71 10.05
C ASN A 184 1.12 -6.55 11.31
N CYS A 185 0.89 -5.99 12.50
CA CYS A 185 0.82 -6.78 13.72
C CYS A 185 -0.60 -7.28 13.96
N SER A 186 -0.74 -8.48 14.54
CA SER A 186 -1.96 -8.84 15.28
C SER A 186 -2.21 -7.80 16.36
N THR A 187 -3.48 -7.62 16.78
CA THR A 187 -3.86 -6.63 17.78
C THR A 187 -2.90 -6.69 18.97
N VAL A 188 -2.14 -5.62 19.18
CA VAL A 188 -1.24 -5.45 20.32
C VAL A 188 -2.12 -5.42 21.58
N PRO A 189 -1.75 -6.13 22.66
CA PRO A 189 -2.50 -6.08 23.90
C PRO A 189 -2.73 -4.63 24.32
N LYS A 190 -3.98 -4.30 24.65
CA LYS A 190 -4.30 -2.99 25.20
C LYS A 190 -3.67 -2.89 26.57
N ASP A 191 -2.99 -1.79 26.80
CA ASP A 191 -2.43 -1.42 28.09
C ASP A 191 -3.38 -0.38 28.69
N GLU A 192 -3.85 -0.60 29.92
CA GLU A 192 -4.77 0.33 30.59
C GLU A 192 -4.08 1.68 30.88
N ASP A 193 -2.75 1.67 31.01
CA ASP A 193 -1.93 2.87 31.23
C ASP A 193 -1.53 3.59 29.92
N ASP A 194 -1.98 3.13 28.75
CA ASP A 194 -1.76 3.80 27.46
C ASP A 194 -2.93 4.73 27.11
N ASP A 195 -2.82 6.02 27.45
CA ASP A 195 -3.81 7.04 27.11
C ASP A 195 -4.18 7.08 25.62
N ASP A 196 -3.23 6.75 24.75
CA ASP A 196 -3.41 6.79 23.30
C ASP A 196 -3.97 5.47 22.73
N GLN A 197 -4.08 4.42 23.54
CA GLN A 197 -4.72 3.12 23.25
C GLN A 197 -4.30 2.48 21.91
N VAL A 198 -3.02 2.65 21.54
CA VAL A 198 -2.51 2.19 20.23
C VAL A 198 -2.32 0.68 20.24
N SER A 199 -3.21 -0.02 19.54
CA SER A 199 -3.28 -1.49 19.51
C SER A 199 -3.38 -2.11 18.10
N THR A 200 -3.69 -1.31 17.09
CA THR A 200 -3.90 -1.74 15.70
C THR A 200 -3.17 -0.82 14.71
N PRO A 201 -2.92 -1.25 13.47
CA PRO A 201 -2.33 -0.39 12.45
C PRO A 201 -3.10 0.93 12.26
N THR A 202 -4.43 0.87 12.30
CA THR A 202 -5.28 2.07 12.17
C THR A 202 -5.18 3.00 13.38
N SER A 203 -5.18 2.47 14.61
CA SER A 203 -4.98 3.33 15.78
C SER A 203 -3.58 3.97 15.80
N PHE A 204 -2.56 3.27 15.29
CA PHE A 204 -1.21 3.84 15.22
C PHE A 204 -1.10 4.93 14.15
N HIS A 205 -1.71 4.72 12.98
CA HIS A 205 -1.87 5.77 11.97
C HIS A 205 -2.59 6.99 12.56
N ASN A 206 -3.72 6.81 13.26
CA ASN A 206 -4.44 7.91 13.91
C ASN A 206 -3.59 8.64 14.96
N TYR A 207 -2.78 7.92 15.74
CA TYR A 207 -1.82 8.50 16.68
C TYR A 207 -0.82 9.41 15.95
N ILE A 208 -0.24 8.93 14.84
CA ILE A 208 0.72 9.68 14.03
C ILE A 208 0.07 10.97 13.49
N GLU A 209 -1.15 10.88 12.95
CA GLU A 209 -1.86 12.06 12.47
C GLU A 209 -2.12 13.08 13.56
N LYS A 210 -2.46 12.63 14.77
CA LYS A 210 -2.78 13.52 15.89
C LYS A 210 -1.53 14.12 16.53
N LYS A 211 -0.45 13.34 16.66
CA LYS A 211 0.69 13.66 17.53
C LYS A 211 1.96 14.05 16.79
N ILE A 212 2.07 13.75 15.50
CA ILE A 212 3.28 13.97 14.69
C ILE A 212 3.01 14.94 13.54
N PHE A 213 1.93 14.75 12.75
CA PHE A 213 1.64 15.61 11.60
C PHE A 213 1.63 17.12 11.89
N PRO A 214 1.17 17.61 13.06
CA PRO A 214 1.23 19.04 13.38
C PRO A 214 2.64 19.65 13.33
N TYR A 215 3.68 18.84 13.55
CA TYR A 215 5.08 19.28 13.49
C TYR A 215 5.67 19.25 12.08
N LEU A 216 5.04 18.52 11.15
CA LEU A 216 5.57 18.25 9.81
C LEU A 216 4.89 19.09 8.71
N PHE A 217 4.08 20.08 9.10
CA PHE A 217 3.30 20.94 8.20
C PHE A 217 2.42 20.16 7.20
N ILE A 218 1.87 19.02 7.63
CA ILE A 218 1.01 18.19 6.78
C ILE A 218 -0.41 18.74 6.80
N ASN A 219 -0.85 19.30 5.66
CA ASN A 219 -2.25 19.64 5.42
C ASN A 219 -2.83 18.69 4.37
N LYS A 220 -3.49 17.62 4.83
CA LYS A 220 -4.02 16.58 3.96
C LYS A 220 -5.35 16.96 3.31
N TYR A 221 -5.58 16.41 2.13
CA TYR A 221 -6.85 16.44 1.43
C TYR A 221 -7.36 15.03 1.14
N VAL A 222 -8.65 14.81 1.37
CA VAL A 222 -9.32 13.55 1.02
C VAL A 222 -10.70 13.89 0.48
N ASN A 223 -10.92 13.60 -0.81
CA ASN A 223 -12.25 13.61 -1.42
C ASN A 223 -12.67 12.17 -1.69
N VAL A 224 -13.29 11.56 -0.70
CA VAL A 224 -13.60 10.12 -0.73
C VAL A 224 -14.54 9.75 -1.86
N ASN A 225 -15.52 10.59 -2.20
CA ASN A 225 -16.45 10.28 -3.28
C ASN A 225 -15.74 10.32 -4.63
N SER A 226 -14.96 11.37 -4.88
CA SER A 226 -14.20 11.48 -6.14
C SER A 226 -13.14 10.39 -6.25
N ASP A 227 -12.42 10.08 -5.16
CA ASP A 227 -11.48 8.96 -5.09
C ASP A 227 -12.18 7.65 -5.46
N ARG A 228 -13.35 7.37 -4.90
CA ARG A 228 -14.09 6.12 -5.16
C ARG A 228 -14.62 6.02 -6.59
N GLU A 229 -15.02 7.13 -7.18
CA GLU A 229 -15.48 7.22 -8.59
C GLU A 229 -14.30 7.00 -9.54
N ALA A 230 -13.18 7.69 -9.32
CA ALA A 230 -11.98 7.49 -10.13
C ALA A 230 -11.42 6.06 -10.05
N MET A 231 -11.45 5.43 -8.86
CA MET A 231 -11.01 4.05 -8.69
C MET A 231 -11.97 3.05 -9.33
N PHE A 232 -13.27 3.37 -9.37
CA PHE A 232 -14.26 2.62 -10.13
C PHE A 232 -13.93 2.65 -11.62
N ASP A 233 -13.73 3.85 -12.19
CA ASP A 233 -13.41 4.03 -13.62
C ASP A 233 -12.09 3.36 -13.99
N PHE A 234 -11.08 3.47 -13.14
CA PHE A 234 -9.79 2.79 -13.33
C PHE A 234 -9.95 1.26 -13.37
N CYS A 235 -10.62 0.66 -12.39
CA CYS A 235 -10.84 -0.79 -12.37
C CYS A 235 -11.68 -1.27 -13.55
N LYS A 236 -12.71 -0.50 -13.91
CA LYS A 236 -13.55 -0.78 -15.07
C LYS A 236 -12.74 -0.73 -16.37
N GLY A 237 -11.92 0.29 -16.56
CA GLY A 237 -11.07 0.44 -17.74
C GLY A 237 -10.10 -0.73 -17.92
N LEU A 238 -9.50 -1.24 -16.82
CA LEU A 238 -8.66 -2.43 -16.86
C LEU A 238 -9.45 -3.67 -17.31
N LEU A 239 -10.62 -3.91 -16.71
CA LEU A 239 -11.46 -5.06 -17.05
C LEU A 239 -11.97 -4.98 -18.49
N ASP A 240 -12.46 -3.81 -18.92
CA ASP A 240 -12.97 -3.60 -20.27
C ASP A 240 -11.88 -3.80 -21.32
N SER A 241 -10.65 -3.38 -21.04
CA SER A 241 -9.50 -3.63 -21.93
C SER A 241 -9.18 -5.12 -22.04
N MET A 242 -9.22 -5.85 -20.92
CA MET A 242 -8.96 -7.30 -20.90
C MET A 242 -10.02 -8.12 -21.66
N PHE A 243 -11.28 -7.65 -21.68
CA PHE A 243 -12.39 -8.40 -22.30
C PHE A 243 -12.80 -7.88 -23.67
N TYR A 244 -12.22 -6.78 -24.15
CA TYR A 244 -12.63 -6.10 -25.38
C TYR A 244 -12.75 -7.06 -26.57
N GLU A 245 -11.68 -7.76 -26.94
CA GLU A 245 -11.69 -8.68 -28.08
C GLU A 245 -12.70 -9.83 -27.95
N SER A 246 -12.87 -10.36 -26.73
CA SER A 246 -13.83 -11.45 -26.48
C SER A 246 -15.27 -10.96 -26.56
N ARG A 247 -15.51 -9.72 -26.12
CA ARG A 247 -16.80 -9.04 -26.23
C ARG A 247 -17.15 -8.74 -27.68
N GLU A 248 -16.25 -8.13 -28.44
CA GLU A 248 -16.46 -7.82 -29.87
C GLU A 248 -16.80 -9.09 -30.65
N LYS A 249 -15.95 -10.11 -30.56
CA LYS A 249 -16.15 -11.39 -31.26
C LYS A 249 -17.48 -12.05 -30.91
N LEU A 250 -17.88 -11.98 -29.64
CA LEU A 250 -19.16 -12.53 -29.21
C LEU A 250 -20.32 -11.72 -29.81
N MET A 251 -20.30 -10.39 -29.67
CA MET A 251 -21.39 -9.53 -30.15
C MET A 251 -21.58 -9.66 -31.66
N GLU A 252 -20.50 -9.73 -32.45
CA GLU A 252 -20.56 -10.00 -33.90
C GLU A 252 -21.32 -11.30 -34.24
N THR A 253 -21.34 -12.27 -33.33
CA THR A 253 -21.96 -13.58 -33.57
C THR A 253 -23.40 -13.68 -33.06
N ILE A 254 -23.75 -12.99 -31.96
CA ILE A 254 -24.99 -13.25 -31.21
C ILE A 254 -25.90 -12.02 -31.02
N GLU A 255 -25.51 -10.84 -31.50
CA GLU A 255 -26.26 -9.60 -31.25
C GLU A 255 -27.67 -9.64 -31.84
N GLU A 256 -27.83 -10.07 -33.09
CA GLU A 256 -29.13 -10.17 -33.74
C GLU A 256 -30.06 -11.15 -33.03
N ASP A 257 -29.54 -12.34 -32.67
CA ASP A 257 -30.30 -13.35 -31.92
C ASP A 257 -30.73 -12.84 -30.54
N THR A 258 -29.86 -12.05 -29.88
CA THR A 258 -30.17 -11.47 -28.58
C THR A 258 -31.27 -10.41 -28.68
N LEU A 259 -31.20 -9.54 -29.70
CA LEU A 259 -32.21 -8.51 -29.94
C LEU A 259 -33.58 -9.14 -30.26
N ASP A 260 -33.62 -10.17 -31.11
CA ASP A 260 -34.84 -10.90 -31.43
C ASP A 260 -35.44 -11.58 -30.19
N PHE A 261 -34.62 -12.22 -29.36
CA PHE A 261 -35.06 -12.79 -28.09
C PHE A 261 -35.67 -11.73 -27.15
N VAL A 262 -35.00 -10.59 -26.99
CA VAL A 262 -35.46 -9.50 -26.11
C VAL A 262 -36.80 -8.94 -26.58
N GLU A 263 -36.97 -8.71 -27.89
CA GLU A 263 -38.24 -8.19 -28.43
C GLU A 263 -39.37 -9.21 -28.27
N LYS A 264 -39.11 -10.50 -28.53
CA LYS A 264 -40.08 -11.58 -28.29
C LYS A 264 -40.46 -11.68 -26.81
N ALA A 265 -39.51 -11.52 -25.89
CA ALA A 265 -39.75 -11.55 -24.45
C ALA A 265 -40.60 -10.34 -24.01
N LYS A 266 -40.26 -9.14 -24.48
CA LYS A 266 -41.02 -7.90 -24.25
C LYS A 266 -42.49 -8.06 -24.67
N ILE A 267 -42.76 -8.50 -25.89
CA ILE A 267 -44.13 -8.70 -26.41
C ILE A 267 -44.92 -9.64 -25.51
N LYS A 268 -44.29 -10.68 -24.94
CA LYS A 268 -44.94 -11.62 -24.03
C LYS A 268 -45.18 -11.01 -22.65
N LEU A 269 -44.22 -10.26 -22.11
CA LEU A 269 -44.34 -9.60 -20.81
C LEU A 269 -45.43 -8.52 -20.82
N ASP A 270 -45.44 -7.67 -21.85
CA ASP A 270 -46.42 -6.58 -22.02
C ASP A 270 -47.86 -7.11 -22.20
N LYS A 271 -48.02 -8.38 -22.60
CA LYS A 271 -49.33 -9.05 -22.67
C LYS A 271 -49.85 -9.53 -21.31
N ILE A 272 -48.96 -9.72 -20.33
CA ILE A 272 -49.29 -10.27 -19.01
C ILE A 272 -49.41 -9.16 -17.96
N GLY A 273 -48.72 -8.04 -18.15
CA GLY A 273 -48.67 -6.95 -17.18
C GLY A 273 -48.59 -5.57 -17.83
N GLU A 274 -47.94 -4.64 -17.13
CA GLU A 274 -47.73 -3.28 -17.61
C GLU A 274 -46.70 -3.24 -18.76
N MET A 275 -46.82 -2.21 -19.62
CA MET A 275 -45.90 -2.01 -20.73
C MET A 275 -44.47 -1.74 -20.22
N SER A 276 -43.51 -2.48 -20.75
CA SER A 276 -42.09 -2.33 -20.44
C SER A 276 -41.56 -0.99 -20.98
N SER A 277 -40.84 -0.25 -20.14
CA SER A 277 -40.17 0.97 -20.57
C SER A 277 -38.95 0.66 -21.46
N ALA A 278 -38.60 1.58 -22.35
CA ALA A 278 -37.43 1.44 -23.23
C ALA A 278 -36.12 1.25 -22.44
N SER A 279 -36.00 1.86 -21.26
CA SER A 279 -34.84 1.67 -20.39
C SER A 279 -34.74 0.24 -19.85
N HIS A 280 -35.85 -0.34 -19.38
CA HIS A 280 -35.85 -1.73 -18.87
C HIS A 280 -35.47 -2.74 -19.96
N ILE A 281 -35.91 -2.49 -21.19
CA ILE A 281 -35.58 -3.35 -22.34
C ILE A 281 -34.11 -3.23 -22.73
N SER A 282 -33.56 -2.02 -22.74
CA SER A 282 -32.12 -1.80 -22.95
C SER A 282 -31.27 -2.49 -21.87
N ASP A 283 -31.70 -2.41 -20.61
CA ASP A 283 -31.03 -3.06 -19.49
C ASP A 283 -31.11 -4.59 -19.59
N LEU A 284 -32.27 -5.14 -19.98
CA LEU A 284 -32.40 -6.58 -20.23
C LEU A 284 -31.44 -7.07 -21.31
N ASN A 285 -31.32 -6.33 -22.42
CA ASN A 285 -30.38 -6.67 -23.49
C ASN A 285 -28.92 -6.70 -22.98
N LYS A 286 -28.49 -5.65 -22.28
CA LYS A 286 -27.14 -5.58 -21.68
C LYS A 286 -26.88 -6.70 -20.68
N ASN A 287 -27.90 -7.07 -19.90
CA ASN A 287 -27.83 -8.14 -18.91
C ASN A 287 -27.60 -9.50 -19.58
N ILE A 288 -28.34 -9.79 -20.66
CA ILE A 288 -28.18 -11.02 -21.43
C ILE A 288 -26.79 -11.08 -22.09
N GLN A 289 -26.38 -9.99 -22.75
CA GLN A 289 -25.05 -9.88 -23.35
C GLN A 289 -23.93 -10.11 -22.33
N SER A 290 -24.06 -9.54 -21.11
CA SER A 290 -23.10 -9.72 -20.02
C SER A 290 -23.06 -11.16 -19.51
N LEU A 291 -24.21 -11.84 -19.42
CA LEU A 291 -24.30 -13.26 -19.05
C LEU A 291 -23.61 -14.16 -20.08
N LEU A 292 -23.88 -13.92 -21.37
CA LEU A 292 -23.31 -14.69 -22.47
C LEU A 292 -21.80 -14.50 -22.55
N LEU A 293 -21.31 -13.27 -22.40
CA LEU A 293 -19.87 -12.99 -22.27
C LEU A 293 -19.29 -13.75 -21.07
N GLY A 294 -19.96 -13.69 -19.93
CA GLY A 294 -19.57 -14.41 -18.73
C GLY A 294 -19.39 -15.93 -18.93
N ILE A 295 -20.34 -16.55 -19.64
CA ILE A 295 -20.29 -17.98 -20.00
C ILE A 295 -19.17 -18.27 -21.00
N TYR A 296 -19.04 -17.43 -22.04
CA TYR A 296 -17.99 -17.56 -23.04
C TYR A 296 -16.59 -17.50 -22.41
N MET A 297 -16.35 -16.50 -21.56
CA MET A 297 -15.08 -16.33 -20.86
C MET A 297 -14.76 -17.54 -19.98
N ARG A 298 -15.74 -18.04 -19.23
CA ARG A 298 -15.57 -19.22 -18.36
C ARG A 298 -15.15 -20.47 -19.15
N ASN A 299 -15.71 -20.67 -20.33
CA ASN A 299 -15.48 -21.87 -21.13
C ASN A 299 -14.20 -21.78 -21.98
N ASN A 300 -13.82 -20.59 -22.42
CA ASN A 300 -12.77 -20.42 -23.44
C ASN A 300 -11.49 -19.76 -22.91
N ILE A 301 -11.55 -19.05 -21.78
CA ILE A 301 -10.43 -18.24 -21.28
C ILE A 301 -10.07 -18.61 -19.84
N HIS A 302 -8.86 -19.15 -19.67
CA HIS A 302 -8.29 -19.44 -18.37
C HIS A 302 -7.53 -18.23 -17.79
N GLY A 303 -7.40 -18.18 -16.46
CA GLY A 303 -6.81 -17.04 -15.75
C GLY A 303 -5.38 -16.71 -16.18
N GLU A 304 -4.57 -17.70 -16.53
CA GLU A 304 -3.21 -17.47 -17.05
C GLU A 304 -3.21 -16.78 -18.42
N LYS A 305 -4.14 -17.14 -19.31
CA LYS A 305 -4.31 -16.45 -20.60
C LYS A 305 -4.71 -15.00 -20.40
N LEU A 306 -5.59 -14.70 -19.45
CA LEU A 306 -5.98 -13.32 -19.11
C LEU A 306 -4.84 -12.51 -18.53
N ARG A 307 -4.00 -13.12 -17.68
CA ARG A 307 -2.80 -12.47 -17.13
C ARG A 307 -1.81 -12.14 -18.24
N SER A 308 -1.57 -13.09 -19.13
CA SER A 308 -0.72 -12.89 -20.31
C SER A 308 -1.26 -11.79 -21.21
N LYS A 309 -2.58 -11.80 -21.48
CA LYS A 309 -3.26 -10.75 -22.24
C LYS A 309 -3.12 -9.37 -21.59
N ALA A 310 -3.33 -9.27 -20.28
CA ALA A 310 -3.15 -8.00 -19.56
C ALA A 310 -1.71 -7.47 -19.70
N LYS A 311 -0.72 -8.36 -19.68
CA LYS A 311 0.68 -8.01 -19.88
C LYS A 311 0.98 -7.61 -21.33
N GLU A 312 0.46 -8.34 -22.32
CA GLU A 312 0.56 -8.01 -23.75
C GLU A 312 -0.01 -6.62 -24.06
N LEU A 313 -1.13 -6.27 -23.41
CA LEU A 313 -1.76 -4.95 -23.48
C LEU A 313 -1.02 -3.87 -22.68
N LYS A 314 0.10 -4.21 -22.04
CA LYS A 314 0.90 -3.33 -21.18
C LYS A 314 0.07 -2.66 -20.07
N LEU A 315 -0.92 -3.37 -19.55
CA LEU A 315 -1.68 -2.90 -18.39
C LEU A 315 -0.80 -2.99 -17.15
N LEU A 316 -0.93 -2.03 -16.23
CA LEU A 316 -0.19 -1.97 -14.95
C LEU A 316 -0.46 -3.18 -14.04
N GLY A 317 -1.59 -3.86 -14.27
CA GLY A 317 -2.07 -4.94 -13.44
C GLY A 317 -3.51 -5.29 -13.78
N TYR A 318 -4.17 -6.00 -12.89
CA TYR A 318 -5.57 -6.39 -13.06
C TYR A 318 -6.31 -6.52 -11.71
N PRO A 319 -7.62 -6.20 -11.67
CA PRO A 319 -8.43 -6.48 -10.50
C PRO A 319 -8.57 -7.97 -10.22
N THR A 320 -8.52 -8.33 -8.95
CA THR A 320 -8.69 -9.73 -8.48
C THR A 320 -9.95 -9.89 -7.63
N LYS A 321 -10.33 -8.86 -6.87
CA LYS A 321 -11.58 -8.81 -6.10
C LYS A 321 -12.12 -7.38 -6.05
N ILE A 322 -13.44 -7.21 -6.17
CA ILE A 322 -14.12 -5.93 -6.03
C ILE A 322 -15.26 -6.08 -5.01
N ASN A 323 -15.32 -5.20 -4.02
CA ASN A 323 -16.43 -5.11 -3.08
C ASN A 323 -17.22 -3.84 -3.37
N TYR A 324 -18.54 -3.97 -3.47
CA TYR A 324 -19.43 -2.86 -3.77
C TYR A 324 -20.74 -3.01 -2.99
N LYS A 325 -21.50 -1.92 -2.90
CA LYS A 325 -22.87 -1.95 -2.41
C LYS A 325 -23.80 -2.03 -3.60
N ASN A 326 -24.70 -3.01 -3.63
CA ASN A 326 -25.70 -3.10 -4.67
C ASN A 326 -26.82 -2.05 -4.48
N GLY A 327 -27.74 -1.93 -5.42
CA GLY A 327 -28.85 -0.96 -5.37
C GLY A 327 -29.78 -1.09 -4.16
N ARG A 328 -29.72 -2.21 -3.41
CA ARG A 328 -30.42 -2.42 -2.12
C ARG A 328 -29.57 -2.12 -0.89
N ALA A 329 -28.41 -1.47 -1.08
CA ALA A 329 -27.40 -1.16 -0.07
C ALA A 329 -26.77 -2.38 0.64
N ASN A 330 -26.96 -3.59 0.12
CA ASN A 330 -26.31 -4.79 0.64
C ASN A 330 -24.86 -4.86 0.16
N ASN A 331 -23.95 -5.21 1.06
CA ASN A 331 -22.55 -5.45 0.72
C ASN A 331 -22.45 -6.70 -0.15
N SER A 332 -21.90 -6.55 -1.35
CA SER A 332 -21.63 -7.63 -2.30
C SER A 332 -20.14 -7.65 -2.64
N SER A 333 -19.62 -8.82 -3.01
CA SER A 333 -18.22 -8.97 -3.41
C SER A 333 -18.07 -9.97 -4.53
N THR A 334 -17.13 -9.67 -5.43
CA THR A 334 -17.00 -10.35 -6.71
C THR A 334 -15.52 -10.59 -6.99
N GLY A 335 -15.13 -11.83 -7.29
CA GLY A 335 -13.73 -12.23 -7.51
C GLY A 335 -13.08 -12.96 -6.32
N SER A 336 -11.76 -13.06 -6.32
CA SER A 336 -10.96 -13.77 -5.31
C SER A 336 -9.71 -12.99 -4.92
N ASN A 337 -9.16 -13.19 -3.72
CA ASN A 337 -7.90 -12.56 -3.30
C ASN A 337 -6.64 -13.20 -3.94
N SER A 338 -6.80 -14.10 -4.91
CA SER A 338 -5.69 -14.80 -5.54
C SER A 338 -5.15 -14.01 -6.74
N ALA A 339 -3.85 -13.73 -6.75
CA ALA A 339 -3.16 -13.14 -7.90
C ALA A 339 -3.31 -14.00 -9.17
N LYS A 340 -3.41 -15.32 -9.02
CA LYS A 340 -3.52 -16.26 -10.14
C LYS A 340 -4.91 -16.26 -10.78
N LYS A 341 -5.89 -15.60 -10.17
CA LYS A 341 -7.27 -15.56 -10.63
C LYS A 341 -7.72 -14.10 -10.78
N PRO A 342 -7.49 -13.47 -11.94
CA PRO A 342 -8.18 -12.24 -12.31
C PRO A 342 -9.70 -12.40 -12.14
N ILE A 343 -10.46 -11.30 -12.14
CA ILE A 343 -11.91 -11.42 -12.12
C ILE A 343 -12.40 -11.90 -13.49
N TYR A 344 -12.68 -13.20 -13.63
CA TYR A 344 -13.31 -13.77 -14.83
C TYR A 344 -14.21 -14.94 -14.41
N GLY A 345 -15.50 -14.84 -14.74
CA GLY A 345 -16.52 -15.82 -14.33
C GLY A 345 -17.92 -15.27 -14.60
N SER A 346 -18.89 -16.15 -14.88
CA SER A 346 -20.21 -15.74 -15.39
C SER A 346 -21.02 -14.88 -14.42
N GLU A 347 -21.14 -15.34 -13.17
CA GLU A 347 -21.80 -14.57 -12.09
C GLU A 347 -21.01 -13.29 -11.77
N THR A 348 -19.69 -13.37 -11.92
CA THR A 348 -18.73 -12.34 -11.54
C THR A 348 -18.78 -11.17 -12.52
N LEU A 349 -18.78 -11.46 -13.83
CA LEU A 349 -18.90 -10.48 -14.91
C LEU A 349 -20.30 -9.91 -15.00
N TYR A 350 -21.35 -10.72 -14.82
CA TYR A 350 -22.72 -10.21 -14.72
C TYR A 350 -22.85 -9.19 -13.59
N SER A 351 -22.39 -9.53 -12.38
CA SER A 351 -22.37 -8.62 -11.24
C SER A 351 -21.51 -7.37 -11.47
N LEU A 352 -20.41 -7.49 -12.23
CA LEU A 352 -19.58 -6.34 -12.61
C LEU A 352 -20.29 -5.40 -13.59
N TYR A 353 -20.99 -5.95 -14.58
CA TYR A 353 -21.61 -5.16 -15.64
C TYR A 353 -23.01 -4.65 -15.30
N THR A 354 -23.65 -5.22 -14.26
CA THR A 354 -24.98 -4.80 -13.80
C THR A 354 -24.89 -4.04 -12.48
N ASP A 355 -24.59 -4.72 -11.37
CA ASP A 355 -24.62 -4.13 -10.03
C ASP A 355 -23.47 -3.18 -9.76
N PHE A 356 -22.24 -3.54 -10.16
CA PHE A 356 -21.07 -2.68 -9.96
C PHE A 356 -21.19 -1.40 -10.80
N ASN A 357 -21.61 -1.50 -12.06
CA ASN A 357 -21.92 -0.33 -12.90
C ASN A 357 -22.95 0.62 -12.26
N SER A 358 -23.92 0.08 -11.50
CA SER A 358 -24.90 0.90 -10.77
C SER A 358 -24.28 1.63 -9.57
N SER A 359 -23.25 1.06 -8.94
CA SER A 359 -22.62 1.63 -7.74
C SER A 359 -21.77 2.88 -8.02
N LYS A 360 -21.13 2.94 -9.21
CA LYS A 360 -20.19 3.99 -9.67
C LYS A 360 -19.08 4.36 -8.66
N ARG A 361 -18.90 3.59 -7.60
CA ARG A 361 -18.08 3.93 -6.43
C ARG A 361 -17.47 2.68 -5.84
N LEU A 362 -16.18 2.72 -5.60
CA LEU A 362 -15.41 1.57 -5.13
C LEU A 362 -14.82 1.83 -3.73
N GLU A 363 -15.45 1.29 -2.69
CA GLU A 363 -14.93 1.44 -1.32
C GLU A 363 -13.73 0.54 -1.03
N GLU A 364 -13.71 -0.66 -1.60
CA GLU A 364 -12.68 -1.66 -1.36
C GLU A 364 -12.50 -2.60 -2.56
N TRP A 365 -11.25 -2.82 -2.96
CA TRP A 365 -10.90 -3.74 -4.03
C TRP A 365 -9.49 -4.32 -3.84
N SER A 366 -9.19 -5.37 -4.60
CA SER A 366 -7.89 -6.03 -4.61
C SER A 366 -7.33 -6.03 -6.02
N MET A 367 -6.04 -5.76 -6.13
CA MET A 367 -5.29 -5.64 -7.38
C MET A 367 -4.09 -6.59 -7.37
N ALA A 368 -3.72 -7.08 -8.54
CA ALA A 368 -2.42 -7.67 -8.82
C ALA A 368 -1.65 -6.74 -9.77
N TRP A 369 -0.47 -6.29 -9.37
CA TRP A 369 0.36 -5.31 -10.09
C TRP A 369 1.56 -6.01 -10.70
N PHE A 370 1.82 -5.79 -11.98
CA PHE A 370 3.02 -6.32 -12.60
C PHE A 370 4.25 -5.59 -12.05
N THR A 371 5.32 -6.34 -11.81
CA THR A 371 6.60 -5.85 -11.28
C THR A 371 7.59 -5.54 -12.38
N ASP A 372 7.42 -6.20 -13.52
CA ASP A 372 8.17 -6.01 -14.74
C ASP A 372 7.24 -6.14 -15.95
N PHE A 373 7.33 -5.18 -16.86
CA PHE A 373 6.61 -5.19 -18.13
C PHE A 373 7.40 -5.91 -19.22
N GLU A 374 8.71 -6.08 -19.02
CA GLU A 374 9.59 -6.80 -19.92
C GLU A 374 9.62 -8.30 -19.54
N GLY A 375 9.72 -9.18 -20.53
CA GLY A 375 9.75 -10.63 -20.34
C GLY A 375 8.40 -11.35 -20.12
N SER A 376 8.44 -12.68 -20.10
CA SER A 376 7.26 -13.55 -19.97
C SER A 376 6.85 -13.84 -18.52
N ASP A 377 7.60 -13.35 -17.54
CA ASP A 377 7.27 -13.58 -16.13
C ASP A 377 5.95 -12.88 -15.76
N LEU A 378 5.06 -13.59 -15.10
CA LEU A 378 3.77 -13.09 -14.63
C LEU A 378 3.82 -12.75 -13.14
N ASP A 379 5.00 -12.51 -12.61
CA ASP A 379 5.19 -12.04 -11.25
C ASP A 379 4.39 -10.77 -10.97
N VAL A 380 3.75 -10.76 -9.81
CA VAL A 380 2.85 -9.67 -9.42
C VAL A 380 2.87 -9.43 -7.93
N ILE A 381 2.72 -8.17 -7.56
CA ILE A 381 2.46 -7.76 -6.17
C ILE A 381 0.95 -7.70 -5.97
N ARG A 382 0.48 -8.27 -4.87
CA ARG A 382 -0.94 -8.15 -4.50
C ARG A 382 -1.14 -7.00 -3.54
N THR A 383 -2.19 -6.22 -3.79
CA THR A 383 -2.68 -5.26 -2.83
C THR A 383 -4.18 -5.38 -2.61
N ARG A 384 -4.62 -4.98 -1.41
CA ARG A 384 -6.01 -4.68 -1.09
C ARG A 384 -6.08 -3.19 -0.78
N ILE A 385 -6.95 -2.47 -1.45
CA ILE A 385 -7.05 -1.02 -1.35
C ILE A 385 -8.41 -0.67 -0.75
N ILE A 386 -8.40 0.29 0.16
CA ILE A 386 -9.56 0.70 0.95
C ILE A 386 -9.66 2.23 0.95
N SER A 387 -10.79 2.76 0.50
CA SER A 387 -11.14 4.18 0.58
C SER A 387 -12.25 4.39 1.60
N LYS A 388 -11.93 5.02 2.75
CA LYS A 388 -12.86 5.40 3.82
C LYS A 388 -12.80 6.90 4.03
N THR A 389 -13.83 7.46 4.70
CA THR A 389 -14.00 8.90 4.97
C THR A 389 -12.70 9.61 5.39
N ASN A 390 -11.88 8.96 6.22
CA ASN A 390 -10.72 9.58 6.84
C ASN A 390 -9.37 9.14 6.26
N TYR A 391 -9.35 8.13 5.38
CA TYR A 391 -8.10 7.58 4.83
C TYR A 391 -8.29 6.83 3.52
N PHE A 392 -7.23 6.88 2.71
CA PHE A 392 -7.00 5.97 1.60
C PHE A 392 -5.85 5.04 1.98
N LYS A 393 -6.08 3.72 1.97
CA LYS A 393 -5.12 2.73 2.47
C LYS A 393 -4.86 1.64 1.43
N VAL A 394 -3.58 1.33 1.22
CA VAL A 394 -3.10 0.21 0.43
C VAL A 394 -2.46 -0.82 1.37
N LEU A 395 -3.03 -2.02 1.44
CA LEU A 395 -2.46 -3.15 2.16
C LEU A 395 -1.69 -4.01 1.16
N PHE A 396 -0.38 -4.09 1.31
CA PHE A 396 0.45 -5.00 0.53
C PHE A 396 0.37 -6.40 1.12
N ALA A 397 0.15 -7.41 0.26
CA ALA A 397 0.16 -8.83 0.62
C ALA A 397 1.25 -9.58 -0.16
N PRO A 398 2.52 -9.15 -0.04
CA PRO A 398 3.59 -9.69 -0.85
C PRO A 398 4.03 -11.06 -0.32
N THR A 399 4.47 -11.92 -1.24
CA THR A 399 5.13 -13.19 -0.92
C THR A 399 6.65 -13.02 -0.72
N ARG A 400 7.17 -11.81 -0.96
CA ARG A 400 8.58 -11.44 -0.84
C ARG A 400 8.76 -10.08 -0.15
N HIS A 401 10.00 -9.73 0.16
CA HIS A 401 10.36 -8.38 0.61
C HIS A 401 10.06 -7.34 -0.48
N LEU A 402 9.64 -6.14 -0.07
CA LEU A 402 9.35 -5.03 -0.98
C LEU A 402 10.41 -3.94 -0.85
N ASP A 403 10.75 -3.31 -1.97
CA ASP A 403 11.61 -2.13 -1.99
C ASP A 403 10.79 -0.84 -2.17
N GLU A 404 11.48 0.29 -2.03
CA GLU A 404 10.90 1.61 -2.25
C GLU A 404 10.24 1.72 -3.62
N ARG A 405 10.93 1.27 -4.68
CA ARG A 405 10.47 1.37 -6.06
C ARG A 405 9.11 0.69 -6.24
N THR A 406 8.96 -0.49 -5.65
CA THR A 406 7.73 -1.27 -5.68
C THR A 406 6.58 -0.56 -4.97
N VAL A 407 6.81 -0.08 -3.75
CA VAL A 407 5.78 0.63 -2.98
C VAL A 407 5.32 1.88 -3.73
N TYR A 408 6.27 2.68 -4.23
CA TYR A 408 5.95 3.91 -4.97
C TYR A 408 5.35 3.66 -6.34
N HIS A 409 5.69 2.57 -7.04
CA HIS A 409 5.03 2.19 -8.28
C HIS A 409 3.52 2.07 -8.05
N VAL A 410 3.09 1.26 -7.08
CA VAL A 410 1.66 1.08 -6.79
C VAL A 410 1.00 2.38 -6.30
N VAL A 411 1.66 3.08 -5.38
CA VAL A 411 1.08 4.27 -4.74
C VAL A 411 0.91 5.42 -5.73
N ARG A 412 1.90 5.68 -6.59
CA ARG A 412 1.84 6.78 -7.57
C ARG A 412 0.76 6.53 -8.61
N GLU A 413 0.68 5.31 -9.14
CA GLU A 413 -0.36 4.95 -10.13
C GLU A 413 -1.77 5.15 -9.57
N LEU A 414 -1.99 4.78 -8.30
CA LEU A 414 -3.27 5.04 -7.63
C LEU A 414 -3.50 6.54 -7.40
N ASN A 415 -2.49 7.26 -6.95
CA ASN A 415 -2.60 8.70 -6.70
C ASN A 415 -2.84 9.52 -7.96
N GLU A 416 -2.29 9.13 -9.11
CA GLU A 416 -2.52 9.82 -10.38
C GLU A 416 -3.99 9.80 -10.80
N LYS A 417 -4.72 8.72 -10.52
CA LYS A 417 -6.14 8.64 -10.92
C LYS A 417 -7.05 9.37 -9.94
N ARG A 418 -6.61 9.59 -8.70
CA ARG A 418 -7.39 10.31 -7.67
C ARG A 418 -7.47 11.80 -8.00
N SER A 419 -8.67 12.37 -8.02
CA SER A 419 -8.87 13.81 -8.30
C SER A 419 -8.49 14.70 -7.11
N PHE A 420 -8.14 15.96 -7.41
CA PHE A 420 -8.08 17.05 -6.43
C PHE A 420 -9.46 17.68 -6.24
#